data_AF-A0A830BZ89-F1
#
_entry.id   AF-A0A830BZ89-F1
#
_cell.length_a   1.000
_cell.length_b   1.000
_cell.length_c   1.000
_cell.angle_alpha   90.00
_cell.angle_beta   90.00
_cell.angle_gamma   90.00
#
_symmetry.space_group_name_H-M   'P 1'
#
loop_
_entity.id
_entity.type
_entity.pdbx_description
1 polymer ?
#
loop_
_entity_poly.entity_id
_entity_poly.type
_entity_poly.pdbx_seq_one_letter_code
_entity_poly.pdbx_strand_id
1 'polypeptide(L)'
;SVCNDGSSAAYYYSPGFGEGVNNWLILLNGGGWCITDDGCAKRLKDRTGSSIYNDQTTYFGAIRSANQAENPDFYNWNRVLVVYCDGSSFMGNAFHPRIASRGARIFGALMDELLEKGMANANNAILSGHSAGGLAAILHCDEFRALLPHTGRVKCLIDSGFFVHAPKLHGAQRRAEYFASVAAYHGFTDKLPQSCTSKMNASLCIFPENFIKNIQTPLFLLESKFDLYQVCVIHTHTLHKI
;
A
#
# COMPACT_ATOMS: atom_id res chain seq x y z
N SER A 1 6.85 13.91 -6.05
CA SER A 1 5.37 13.71 -6.14
C SER A 1 4.68 14.39 -4.97
N VAL A 2 3.35 14.55 -4.97
CA VAL A 2 2.58 15.28 -3.93
C VAL A 2 1.45 14.45 -3.33
N CYS A 3 1.09 14.73 -2.07
CA CYS A 3 -0.08 14.22 -1.34
C CYS A 3 -1.39 14.82 -1.86
N ASN A 4 -2.54 14.35 -1.35
CA ASN A 4 -3.87 14.81 -1.79
C ASN A 4 -4.10 16.32 -1.66
N ASP A 5 -3.49 16.98 -0.67
CA ASP A 5 -3.58 18.43 -0.45
C ASP A 5 -2.54 19.24 -1.25
N GLY A 6 -1.63 18.56 -1.96
CA GLY A 6 -0.53 19.18 -2.70
C GLY A 6 0.79 19.29 -1.93
N SER A 7 0.86 18.88 -0.66
CA SER A 7 2.12 18.83 0.08
C SER A 7 3.06 17.79 -0.52
N SER A 8 4.38 17.92 -0.33
CA SER A 8 5.33 16.92 -0.82
C SER A 8 5.08 15.56 -0.17
N ALA A 9 5.09 14.49 -0.96
CA ALA A 9 5.10 13.13 -0.42
C ALA A 9 6.37 12.91 0.42
N ALA A 10 6.26 12.05 1.44
CA ALA A 10 7.32 11.87 2.44
C ALA A 10 7.47 10.42 2.87
N TYR A 11 8.64 10.11 3.42
CA TYR A 11 8.93 8.83 4.07
C TYR A 11 9.95 9.06 5.19
N TYR A 12 9.96 8.14 6.15
CA TYR A 12 10.98 8.06 7.19
C TYR A 12 12.01 7.01 6.82
N TYR A 13 13.26 7.26 7.19
CA TYR A 13 14.38 6.42 6.81
C TYR A 13 15.30 6.14 8.00
N SER A 14 15.60 4.87 8.23
CA SER A 14 16.64 4.41 9.14
C SER A 14 17.68 3.65 8.32
N PRO A 15 18.91 4.16 8.20
CA PRO A 15 19.95 3.53 7.38
C PRO A 15 20.35 2.18 7.96
N GLY A 16 20.67 1.25 7.05
CA GLY A 16 21.27 -0.03 7.39
C GLY A 16 22.71 0.12 7.85
N PHE A 17 23.24 -0.93 8.48
CA PHE A 17 24.61 -0.97 8.98
C PHE A 17 25.18 -2.40 8.96
N GLY A 18 26.50 -2.52 9.06
CA GLY A 18 27.20 -3.81 9.00
C GLY A 18 26.85 -4.60 7.75
N GLU A 19 26.52 -5.87 7.91
CA GLU A 19 26.15 -6.76 6.80
C GLU A 19 24.79 -6.42 6.15
N GLY A 20 23.98 -5.57 6.79
CA GLY A 20 22.64 -5.19 6.34
C GLY A 20 22.58 -3.98 5.40
N VAL A 21 23.71 -3.30 5.14
CA VAL A 21 23.76 -2.06 4.34
C VAL A 21 23.23 -2.19 2.91
N ASN A 22 23.25 -3.40 2.34
CA ASN A 22 22.71 -3.68 1.00
C ASN A 22 21.37 -4.43 1.06
N ASN A 23 20.67 -4.42 2.20
CA ASN A 23 19.36 -5.03 2.34
C ASN A 23 18.32 -3.96 2.66
N TRP A 24 17.12 -4.11 2.09
CA TRP A 24 16.11 -3.05 2.09
C TRP A 24 14.74 -3.59 2.52
N LEU A 25 14.11 -2.90 3.47
CA LEU A 25 12.74 -3.14 3.92
C LEU A 25 11.94 -1.85 3.74
N ILE A 26 11.03 -1.85 2.77
CA ILE A 26 10.16 -0.71 2.46
C ILE A 26 8.78 -1.03 2.99
N LEU A 27 8.22 -0.16 3.83
CA LEU A 27 6.89 -0.34 4.42
C LEU A 27 5.94 0.77 3.97
N LEU A 28 4.90 0.39 3.24
CA LEU A 28 3.81 1.26 2.84
C LEU A 28 2.80 1.35 4.00
N ASN A 29 2.61 2.53 4.57
CA ASN A 29 1.53 2.73 5.54
C ASN A 29 0.15 2.61 4.90
N GLY A 30 -0.84 2.28 5.72
CA GLY A 30 -2.25 2.31 5.35
C GLY A 30 -3.03 3.39 6.09
N GLY A 31 -4.32 3.48 5.80
CA GLY A 31 -5.23 4.44 6.43
C GLY A 31 -6.59 4.55 5.75
N GLY A 32 -7.10 3.43 5.20
CA GLY A 32 -8.34 3.40 4.43
C GLY A 32 -8.30 4.19 3.12
N TRP A 33 -9.48 4.41 2.54
CA TRP A 33 -9.64 5.11 1.26
C TRP A 33 -10.75 6.15 1.36
N CYS A 34 -10.83 7.03 0.37
CA CYS A 34 -11.97 7.89 0.14
C CYS A 34 -12.50 7.71 -1.28
N ILE A 35 -13.80 7.96 -1.49
CA ILE A 35 -14.48 7.66 -2.76
C ILE A 35 -15.38 8.81 -3.25
N THR A 36 -15.34 9.95 -2.55
CA THR A 36 -16.13 11.15 -2.84
C THR A 36 -15.32 12.38 -2.48
N ASP A 37 -15.62 13.51 -3.13
CA ASP A 37 -14.99 14.80 -2.85
C ASP A 37 -15.07 15.17 -1.37
N ASP A 38 -16.24 15.05 -0.75
CA ASP A 38 -16.42 15.37 0.66
C ASP A 38 -15.63 14.41 1.57
N GLY A 39 -15.58 13.12 1.21
CA GLY A 39 -14.82 12.12 1.96
C GLY A 39 -13.31 12.38 1.88
N CYS A 40 -12.81 12.68 0.69
CA CYS A 40 -11.40 12.97 0.45
C CYS A 40 -11.00 14.35 0.99
N ALA A 41 -11.86 15.36 0.90
CA ALA A 41 -11.63 16.70 1.44
C ALA A 41 -11.43 16.69 2.96
N LYS A 42 -12.09 15.77 3.69
CA LYS A 42 -11.87 15.60 5.13
C LYS A 42 -10.44 15.14 5.44
N ARG A 43 -9.88 14.27 4.61
CA ARG A 43 -8.52 13.71 4.79
C ARG A 43 -7.42 14.73 4.53
N LEU A 44 -7.72 15.81 3.79
CA LEU A 44 -6.77 16.92 3.58
C LEU A 44 -6.40 17.63 4.89
N LYS A 45 -7.14 17.37 5.97
CA LYS A 45 -6.93 17.98 7.30
C LYS A 45 -6.25 17.02 8.28
N ASP A 46 -5.76 15.88 7.82
CA ASP A 46 -5.04 14.90 8.64
C ASP A 46 -3.91 14.21 7.87
N ARG A 47 -3.17 13.35 8.59
CA ARG A 47 -1.99 12.61 8.08
C ARG A 47 -2.27 11.66 6.91
N THR A 48 -3.53 11.43 6.58
CA THR A 48 -3.97 10.46 5.56
C THR A 48 -4.33 11.08 4.22
N GLY A 49 -4.29 12.41 4.14
CA GLY A 49 -4.35 13.19 2.89
C GLY A 49 -3.28 14.26 2.77
N SER A 50 -2.47 14.50 3.82
CA SER A 50 -1.39 15.48 3.81
C SER A 50 -0.22 15.05 4.67
N SER A 51 0.99 15.29 4.18
CA SER A 51 2.23 15.05 4.94
C SER A 51 2.52 16.14 5.98
N ILE A 52 1.82 17.28 5.97
CA ILE A 52 2.08 18.39 6.91
C ILE A 52 1.68 18.04 8.34
N TYR A 53 0.78 17.07 8.51
CA TYR A 53 0.31 16.58 9.80
C TYR A 53 1.13 15.38 10.32
N ASN A 54 2.20 15.04 9.63
CA ASN A 54 3.15 14.04 10.11
C ASN A 54 4.22 14.70 10.98
N ASP A 55 4.57 14.03 12.08
CA ASP A 55 5.71 14.42 12.90
C ASP A 55 7.01 14.31 12.10
N GLN A 56 7.99 15.15 12.42
CA GLN A 56 9.31 15.11 11.78
C GLN A 56 10.06 13.81 12.05
N THR A 57 9.76 13.15 13.17
CA THR A 57 10.32 11.86 13.55
C THR A 57 9.21 10.87 13.82
N THR A 58 9.50 9.59 13.64
CA THR A 58 8.57 8.51 13.97
C THR A 58 9.31 7.40 14.70
N TYR A 59 8.60 6.71 15.59
CA TYR A 59 9.14 5.54 16.25
C TYR A 59 9.25 4.35 15.29
N PHE A 60 10.42 3.71 15.28
CA PHE A 60 10.74 2.48 14.55
C PHE A 60 10.87 1.33 15.56
N GLY A 61 9.78 0.59 15.74
CA GLY A 61 9.70 -0.63 16.57
C GLY A 61 9.29 -1.85 15.76
N ALA A 62 9.15 -2.99 16.43
CA ALA A 62 8.86 -4.30 15.86
C ALA A 62 9.78 -4.60 14.67
N ILE A 63 9.24 -5.04 13.53
CA ILE A 63 10.00 -5.32 12.29
C ILE A 63 10.79 -4.11 11.75
N ARG A 64 10.52 -2.90 12.25
CA ARG A 64 11.25 -1.67 11.89
C ARG A 64 12.34 -1.29 12.89
N SER A 65 12.43 -1.99 14.02
CA SER A 65 13.40 -1.70 15.07
C SER A 65 14.83 -1.95 14.61
N ALA A 66 15.76 -1.12 15.08
CA ALA A 66 17.20 -1.35 14.95
C ALA A 66 17.76 -2.21 16.10
N ASN A 67 16.92 -2.59 17.07
CA ASN A 67 17.31 -3.47 18.16
C ASN A 67 17.16 -4.93 17.73
N GLN A 68 18.27 -5.68 17.71
CA GLN A 68 18.30 -7.09 17.31
C GLN A 68 17.43 -7.99 18.21
N ALA A 69 17.27 -7.66 19.49
CA ALA A 69 16.42 -8.45 20.38
C ALA A 69 14.92 -8.34 20.01
N GLU A 70 14.52 -7.25 19.38
CA GLU A 70 13.15 -7.00 18.93
C GLU A 70 12.94 -7.38 17.45
N ASN A 71 13.97 -7.18 16.62
CA ASN A 71 13.97 -7.41 15.18
C ASN A 71 15.16 -8.29 14.76
N PRO A 72 15.19 -9.57 15.12
CA PRO A 72 16.37 -10.41 14.92
C PRO A 72 16.80 -10.53 13.45
N ASP A 73 15.84 -10.43 12.53
CA ASP A 73 16.05 -10.68 11.10
C ASP A 73 16.46 -9.42 10.31
N PHE A 74 15.91 -8.24 10.64
CA PHE A 74 16.01 -7.03 9.81
C PHE A 74 16.59 -5.80 10.55
N TYR A 75 17.07 -5.97 11.79
CA TYR A 75 17.57 -4.85 12.62
C TYR A 75 18.73 -4.04 12.04
N ASN A 76 19.46 -4.59 11.08
CA ASN A 76 20.59 -3.90 10.43
C ASN A 76 20.34 -3.53 8.96
N TRP A 77 19.13 -3.77 8.43
CA TRP A 77 18.73 -3.40 7.06
C TRP A 77 18.45 -1.90 6.92
N ASN A 78 18.47 -1.38 5.70
CA ASN A 78 17.82 -0.11 5.39
C ASN A 78 16.31 -0.26 5.59
N ARG A 79 15.71 0.58 6.41
CA ARG A 79 14.28 0.53 6.73
C ARG A 79 13.61 1.85 6.35
N VAL A 80 12.59 1.75 5.53
CA VAL A 80 11.84 2.88 4.98
C VAL A 80 10.38 2.76 5.40
N LEU A 81 9.81 3.79 6.01
CA LEU A 81 8.39 3.87 6.30
C LEU A 81 7.76 4.99 5.48
N VAL A 82 6.92 4.63 4.52
CA VAL A 82 6.32 5.58 3.59
C VAL A 82 5.07 6.19 4.20
N VAL A 83 4.93 7.51 4.10
CA VAL A 83 3.72 8.21 4.54
C VAL A 83 2.59 7.93 3.56
N TYR A 84 1.42 7.55 4.09
CA TYR A 84 0.22 7.31 3.29
C TYR A 84 -0.64 8.56 3.22
N CYS A 85 -0.62 9.26 2.09
CA CYS A 85 -1.31 10.54 1.93
C CYS A 85 -2.05 10.70 0.59
N ASP A 86 -2.28 9.58 -0.13
CA ASP A 86 -2.92 9.59 -1.45
C ASP A 86 -4.37 9.07 -1.43
N GLY A 87 -4.76 8.34 -0.38
CA GLY A 87 -6.11 7.79 -0.23
C GLY A 87 -6.47 6.66 -1.18
N SER A 88 -5.51 6.14 -1.96
CA SER A 88 -5.74 5.26 -3.12
C SER A 88 -4.87 4.01 -3.16
N SER A 89 -4.32 3.58 -2.00
CA SER A 89 -3.35 2.47 -1.95
C SER A 89 -2.17 2.66 -2.92
N PHE A 90 -1.65 3.88 -3.05
CA PHE A 90 -0.57 4.17 -3.98
C PHE A 90 -0.85 3.84 -5.46
N MET A 91 -2.11 3.65 -5.87
CA MET A 91 -2.47 3.29 -7.26
C MET A 91 -2.96 4.49 -8.08
N GLY A 92 -3.49 5.53 -7.44
CA GLY A 92 -4.21 6.62 -8.11
C GLY A 92 -3.33 7.53 -8.97
N ASN A 93 -3.86 7.95 -10.11
CA ASN A 93 -3.25 8.98 -10.97
C ASN A 93 -4.31 9.80 -11.74
N ALA A 94 -5.43 10.10 -11.10
CA ALA A 94 -6.46 10.94 -11.70
C ALA A 94 -6.09 12.44 -11.69
N PHE A 95 -6.56 13.16 -12.69
CA PHE A 95 -6.67 14.61 -12.62
C PHE A 95 -7.96 14.96 -11.89
N HIS A 96 -7.84 15.63 -10.75
CA HIS A 96 -8.98 16.15 -10.00
C HIS A 96 -8.66 17.56 -9.50
N PRO A 97 -9.54 18.56 -9.70
CA PRO A 97 -9.19 19.97 -9.53
C PRO A 97 -8.89 20.36 -8.07
N ARG A 98 -9.40 19.60 -7.10
CA ARG A 98 -9.29 19.94 -5.66
C ARG A 98 -8.47 18.95 -4.84
N ILE A 99 -8.21 17.76 -5.37
CA ILE A 99 -7.60 16.64 -4.63
C ILE A 99 -6.58 16.02 -5.57
N ALA A 100 -5.31 16.02 -5.18
CA ALA A 100 -4.27 15.42 -5.99
C ALA A 100 -4.27 13.89 -5.79
N SER A 101 -4.93 13.16 -6.69
CA SER A 101 -4.84 11.70 -6.78
C SER A 101 -3.52 11.31 -7.45
N ARG A 102 -2.48 11.11 -6.64
CA ARG A 102 -1.10 10.90 -7.12
C ARG A 102 -0.42 9.65 -6.57
N GLY A 103 -1.16 8.72 -5.98
CA GLY A 103 -0.64 7.48 -5.40
C GLY A 103 0.44 6.79 -6.25
N ALA A 104 0.14 6.48 -7.53
CA ALA A 104 1.10 5.79 -8.40
C ALA A 104 2.35 6.63 -8.68
N ARG A 105 2.20 7.96 -8.76
CA ARG A 105 3.35 8.87 -8.91
C ARG A 105 4.17 8.98 -7.63
N ILE A 106 3.53 8.86 -6.46
CA ILE A 106 4.23 8.80 -5.17
C ILE A 106 5.06 7.52 -5.12
N PHE A 107 4.48 6.37 -5.46
CA PHE A 107 5.18 5.09 -5.48
C PHE A 107 6.39 5.13 -6.43
N GLY A 108 6.19 5.52 -7.69
CA GLY A 108 7.29 5.60 -8.66
C GLY A 108 8.42 6.52 -8.21
N ALA A 109 8.10 7.75 -7.81
CA ALA A 109 9.10 8.72 -7.36
C ALA A 109 9.86 8.25 -6.10
N LEU A 110 9.18 7.56 -5.18
CA LEU A 110 9.82 6.95 -4.03
C LEU A 110 10.80 5.86 -4.47
N MET A 111 10.40 4.97 -5.36
CA MET A 111 11.28 3.89 -5.82
C MET A 111 12.52 4.44 -6.52
N ASP A 112 12.37 5.44 -7.38
CA ASP A 112 13.49 6.14 -8.03
C ASP A 112 14.47 6.71 -6.99
N GLU A 113 13.95 7.42 -5.99
CA GLU A 113 14.76 7.99 -4.92
C GLU A 113 15.50 6.92 -4.09
N LEU A 114 14.85 5.81 -3.78
CA LEU A 114 15.47 4.71 -3.02
C LEU A 114 16.53 3.98 -3.85
N LEU A 115 16.30 3.80 -5.16
CA LEU A 115 17.28 3.26 -6.10
C LEU A 115 18.55 4.11 -6.10
N GLU A 116 18.40 5.44 -6.23
CA GLU A 116 19.51 6.40 -6.17
C GLU A 116 20.23 6.39 -4.82
N LYS A 117 19.51 6.16 -3.71
CA LYS A 117 20.09 6.03 -2.36
C LYS A 117 20.85 4.72 -2.13
N GLY A 118 20.89 3.83 -3.11
CA GLY A 118 21.68 2.60 -3.07
C GLY A 118 20.86 1.31 -3.14
N MET A 119 19.52 1.39 -3.20
CA MET A 119 18.69 0.20 -3.37
C MET A 119 18.96 -0.50 -4.71
N ALA A 120 19.47 0.20 -5.72
CA ALA A 120 19.93 -0.40 -6.97
C ALA A 120 21.01 -1.49 -6.77
N ASN A 121 21.75 -1.43 -5.66
CA ASN A 121 22.79 -2.41 -5.29
C ASN A 121 22.30 -3.43 -4.26
N ALA A 122 20.98 -3.55 -4.06
CA ALA A 122 20.45 -4.42 -3.02
C ALA A 122 20.77 -5.90 -3.28
N ASN A 123 21.20 -6.61 -2.22
CA ASN A 123 21.28 -8.06 -2.17
C ASN A 123 19.90 -8.67 -1.88
N ASN A 124 19.14 -8.01 -0.99
CA ASN A 124 17.80 -8.41 -0.60
C ASN A 124 16.88 -7.18 -0.51
N ALA A 125 15.65 -7.31 -0.98
CA ALA A 125 14.67 -6.24 -0.86
C ALA A 125 13.27 -6.81 -0.56
N ILE A 126 12.57 -6.18 0.38
CA ILE A 126 11.20 -6.53 0.75
C ILE A 126 10.33 -5.29 0.57
N LEU A 127 9.29 -5.40 -0.26
CA LEU A 127 8.19 -4.46 -0.26
C LEU A 127 7.10 -4.98 0.68
N SER A 128 6.83 -4.23 1.72
CA SER A 128 5.84 -4.53 2.73
C SER A 128 4.80 -3.43 2.82
N GLY A 129 3.66 -3.73 3.40
CA GLY A 129 2.71 -2.70 3.76
C GLY A 129 1.61 -3.22 4.68
N HIS A 130 0.99 -2.30 5.40
CA HIS A 130 -0.10 -2.58 6.32
C HIS A 130 -1.43 -2.01 5.81
N SER A 131 -2.53 -2.77 5.91
CA SER A 131 -3.88 -2.29 5.54
C SER A 131 -3.94 -1.82 4.07
N ALA A 132 -4.32 -0.57 3.82
CA ALA A 132 -4.30 0.01 2.47
C ALA A 132 -2.90 -0.03 1.82
N GLY A 133 -1.82 0.06 2.62
CA GLY A 133 -0.46 -0.12 2.15
C GLY A 133 -0.11 -1.59 1.85
N GLY A 134 -0.75 -2.54 2.54
CA GLY A 134 -0.63 -3.97 2.23
C GLY A 134 -1.29 -4.29 0.88
N LEU A 135 -2.47 -3.71 0.63
CA LEU A 135 -3.12 -3.79 -0.69
C LEU A 135 -2.23 -3.18 -1.79
N ALA A 136 -1.56 -2.05 -1.49
CA ALA A 136 -0.59 -1.45 -2.40
C ALA A 136 0.61 -2.38 -2.66
N ALA A 137 1.17 -2.97 -1.60
CA ALA A 137 2.34 -3.84 -1.69
C ALA A 137 2.08 -5.06 -2.58
N ILE A 138 0.88 -5.65 -2.52
CA ILE A 138 0.54 -6.78 -3.40
C ILE A 138 0.26 -6.34 -4.85
N LEU A 139 -0.37 -5.18 -5.06
CA LEU A 139 -0.63 -4.64 -6.40
C LEU A 139 0.65 -4.22 -7.13
N HIS A 140 1.63 -3.67 -6.42
CA HIS A 140 2.92 -3.25 -6.96
C HIS A 140 4.01 -4.34 -6.86
N CYS A 141 3.70 -5.54 -6.38
CA CYS A 141 4.74 -6.50 -6.02
C CYS A 141 5.66 -6.90 -7.19
N ASP A 142 5.08 -7.22 -8.34
CA ASP A 142 5.85 -7.59 -9.53
C ASP A 142 6.53 -6.38 -10.19
N GLU A 143 5.94 -5.18 -10.08
CA GLU A 143 6.57 -3.92 -10.51
C GLU A 143 7.83 -3.65 -9.67
N PHE A 144 7.74 -3.78 -8.35
CA PHE A 144 8.87 -3.65 -7.44
C PHE A 144 9.99 -4.66 -7.75
N ARG A 145 9.63 -5.92 -8.04
CA ARG A 145 10.61 -6.93 -8.50
C ARG A 145 11.29 -6.52 -9.79
N ALA A 146 10.56 -5.94 -10.74
CA ALA A 146 11.09 -5.54 -12.04
C ALA A 146 12.11 -4.39 -11.93
N LEU A 147 11.99 -3.52 -10.92
CA LEU A 147 12.94 -2.44 -10.65
C LEU A 147 14.30 -2.95 -10.14
N LEU A 148 14.38 -4.20 -9.69
CA LEU A 148 15.57 -4.79 -9.06
C LEU A 148 16.03 -6.05 -9.82
N PRO A 149 16.37 -5.96 -11.13
CA PRO A 149 16.65 -7.13 -11.95
C PRO A 149 17.85 -7.94 -11.47
N HIS A 150 18.84 -7.29 -10.84
CA HIS A 150 20.09 -7.90 -10.36
C HIS A 150 20.07 -8.29 -8.87
N THR A 151 19.02 -7.94 -8.13
CA THR A 151 18.91 -8.29 -6.71
C THR A 151 18.57 -9.76 -6.55
N GLY A 152 19.36 -10.46 -5.73
CA GLY A 152 19.25 -11.91 -5.56
C GLY A 152 17.91 -12.36 -4.98
N ARG A 153 17.38 -11.64 -3.98
CA ARG A 153 16.07 -11.96 -3.39
C ARG A 153 15.20 -10.71 -3.25
N VAL A 154 14.09 -10.71 -3.98
CA VAL A 154 13.03 -9.71 -3.82
C VAL A 154 11.74 -10.44 -3.44
N LYS A 155 11.05 -9.95 -2.41
CA LYS A 155 9.82 -10.53 -1.89
C LYS A 155 8.82 -9.43 -1.52
N CYS A 156 7.56 -9.78 -1.38
CA CYS A 156 6.58 -8.89 -0.78
C CYS A 156 5.94 -9.50 0.47
N LEU A 157 5.74 -8.68 1.49
CA LEU A 157 5.07 -9.04 2.74
C LEU A 157 3.79 -8.23 2.86
N ILE A 158 2.65 -8.91 2.89
CA ILE A 158 1.34 -8.28 2.89
C ILE A 158 0.76 -8.43 4.29
N ASP A 159 0.74 -7.35 5.06
CA ASP A 159 0.12 -7.31 6.39
C ASP A 159 -1.27 -6.68 6.32
N SER A 160 -2.29 -7.44 6.68
CA SER A 160 -3.68 -6.97 6.78
C SER A 160 -4.18 -6.30 5.47
N GLY A 161 -3.65 -6.72 4.32
CA GLY A 161 -3.86 -6.11 3.00
C GLY A 161 -4.60 -7.00 2.02
N PHE A 162 -4.87 -8.25 2.39
CA PHE A 162 -5.57 -9.24 1.57
C PHE A 162 -7.09 -9.07 1.69
N PHE A 163 -7.64 -7.97 1.16
CA PHE A 163 -9.08 -7.74 1.19
C PHE A 163 -9.81 -8.73 0.27
N VAL A 164 -10.85 -9.39 0.81
CA VAL A 164 -11.65 -10.34 0.02
C VAL A 164 -13.01 -9.80 -0.42
N HIS A 165 -13.41 -10.09 -1.66
CA HIS A 165 -14.75 -9.78 -2.17
C HIS A 165 -15.78 -10.75 -1.56
N ALA A 166 -15.43 -12.03 -1.47
CA ALA A 166 -16.24 -13.06 -0.82
C ALA A 166 -17.72 -13.05 -1.30
N PRO A 167 -18.00 -13.45 -2.56
CA PRO A 167 -19.31 -13.29 -3.20
C PRO A 167 -20.45 -14.06 -2.53
N LYS A 168 -20.14 -15.07 -1.70
CA LYS A 168 -21.12 -15.89 -0.98
C LYS A 168 -21.47 -15.34 0.41
N LEU A 169 -20.83 -14.27 0.87
CA LEU A 169 -21.07 -13.68 2.18
C LEU A 169 -21.92 -12.41 2.07
N HIS A 170 -22.72 -12.13 3.10
CA HIS A 170 -23.52 -10.91 3.19
C HIS A 170 -22.68 -9.66 2.93
N GLY A 171 -23.23 -8.69 2.18
CA GLY A 171 -22.55 -7.43 1.85
C GLY A 171 -21.57 -7.51 0.68
N ALA A 172 -21.43 -8.65 -0.02
CA ALA A 172 -20.50 -8.81 -1.16
C ALA A 172 -20.60 -7.71 -2.21
N GLN A 173 -21.83 -7.44 -2.67
CA GLN A 173 -22.10 -6.37 -3.64
C GLN A 173 -21.62 -5.00 -3.13
N ARG A 174 -21.91 -4.68 -1.86
CA ARG A 174 -21.46 -3.41 -1.25
C ARG A 174 -19.93 -3.31 -1.18
N ARG A 175 -19.21 -4.41 -0.93
CA ARG A 175 -17.73 -4.41 -0.99
C ARG A 175 -17.24 -4.14 -2.40
N ALA A 176 -17.82 -4.83 -3.38
CA ALA A 176 -17.46 -4.69 -4.78
C ALA A 176 -17.69 -3.24 -5.25
N GLU A 177 -18.86 -2.66 -4.93
CA GLU A 177 -19.19 -1.26 -5.23
C GLU A 177 -18.25 -0.28 -4.54
N TYR A 178 -17.91 -0.51 -3.26
CA TYR A 178 -16.98 0.34 -2.52
C TYR A 178 -15.60 0.37 -3.18
N PHE A 179 -14.97 -0.77 -3.41
CA PHE A 179 -13.64 -0.83 -4.00
C PHE A 179 -13.64 -0.44 -5.50
N ALA A 180 -14.73 -0.70 -6.23
CA ALA A 180 -14.93 -0.15 -7.56
C ALA A 180 -14.92 1.39 -7.53
N SER A 181 -15.58 1.99 -6.53
CA SER A 181 -15.60 3.45 -6.34
C SER A 181 -14.22 3.99 -5.96
N VAL A 182 -13.42 3.26 -5.16
CA VAL A 182 -12.02 3.64 -4.89
C VAL A 182 -11.23 3.71 -6.19
N ALA A 183 -11.29 2.64 -7.01
CA ALA A 183 -10.57 2.58 -8.28
C ALA A 183 -11.01 3.65 -9.27
N ALA A 184 -12.32 3.89 -9.38
CA ALA A 184 -12.89 4.87 -10.30
C ALA A 184 -12.56 6.30 -9.86
N TYR A 185 -12.76 6.65 -8.59
CA TYR A 185 -12.52 7.99 -8.07
C TYR A 185 -11.06 8.43 -8.24
N HIS A 186 -10.12 7.53 -7.94
CA HIS A 186 -8.69 7.81 -8.04
C HIS A 186 -8.08 7.51 -9.43
N GLY A 187 -8.91 7.05 -10.38
CA GLY A 187 -8.54 6.85 -11.79
C GLY A 187 -7.48 5.78 -12.00
N PHE A 188 -7.69 4.59 -11.43
CA PHE A 188 -6.78 3.46 -11.59
C PHE A 188 -7.46 2.14 -11.98
N THR A 189 -8.75 2.15 -12.35
CA THR A 189 -9.48 0.95 -12.79
C THR A 189 -8.80 0.25 -13.97
N ASP A 190 -8.25 1.01 -14.93
CA ASP A 190 -7.52 0.49 -16.09
C ASP A 190 -6.06 0.10 -15.78
N LYS A 191 -5.59 0.37 -14.56
CA LYS A 191 -4.25 0.00 -14.06
C LYS A 191 -4.25 -1.25 -13.21
N LEU A 192 -5.43 -1.83 -12.94
CA LEU A 192 -5.54 -3.09 -12.22
C LEU A 192 -4.93 -4.25 -13.03
N PRO A 193 -4.48 -5.34 -12.37
CA PRO A 193 -3.69 -6.39 -13.01
C PRO A 193 -4.34 -6.97 -14.28
N GLN A 194 -3.63 -6.85 -15.41
CA GLN A 194 -4.14 -7.30 -16.72
C GLN A 194 -4.47 -8.81 -16.72
N SER A 195 -3.71 -9.59 -15.97
CA SER A 195 -3.92 -11.04 -15.78
C SER A 195 -5.31 -11.40 -15.21
N CYS A 196 -5.95 -10.43 -14.54
CA CYS A 196 -7.32 -10.51 -14.03
C CYS A 196 -8.30 -9.74 -14.92
N THR A 197 -8.01 -8.49 -15.32
CA THR A 197 -8.95 -7.65 -16.06
C THR A 197 -9.29 -8.20 -17.45
N SER A 198 -8.42 -9.07 -18.01
CA SER A 198 -8.72 -9.77 -19.27
C SER A 198 -9.73 -10.92 -19.12
N LYS A 199 -10.12 -11.29 -17.90
CA LYS A 199 -10.97 -12.46 -17.60
C LYS A 199 -12.26 -12.12 -16.87
N MET A 200 -12.33 -10.95 -16.23
CA MET A 200 -13.49 -10.51 -15.46
C MET A 200 -13.60 -8.99 -15.42
N ASN A 201 -14.67 -8.48 -14.80
CA ASN A 201 -14.85 -7.05 -14.61
C ASN A 201 -13.62 -6.45 -13.88
N ALA A 202 -13.03 -5.41 -14.47
CA ALA A 202 -11.83 -4.79 -13.96
C ALA A 202 -11.96 -4.33 -12.50
N SER A 203 -13.15 -3.87 -12.08
CA SER A 203 -13.37 -3.41 -10.70
C SER A 203 -13.21 -4.51 -9.64
N LEU A 204 -13.29 -5.78 -10.03
CA LEU A 204 -13.04 -6.92 -9.13
C LEU A 204 -11.55 -7.27 -9.02
N CYS A 205 -10.72 -6.76 -9.92
CA CYS A 205 -9.27 -7.05 -9.95
C CYS A 205 -8.46 -6.24 -8.94
N ILE A 206 -9.12 -5.40 -8.15
CA ILE A 206 -8.55 -4.80 -6.95
C ILE A 206 -8.47 -5.81 -5.79
N PHE A 207 -9.32 -6.84 -5.76
CA PHE A 207 -9.29 -7.86 -4.71
C PHE A 207 -8.19 -8.89 -5.00
N PRO A 208 -7.20 -9.04 -4.10
CA PRO A 208 -6.11 -10.02 -4.22
C PRO A 208 -6.52 -11.44 -4.62
N GLU A 209 -7.66 -11.93 -4.14
CA GLU A 209 -8.18 -13.26 -4.47
C GLU A 209 -8.30 -13.55 -5.98
N ASN A 210 -8.48 -12.49 -6.79
CA ASN A 210 -8.71 -12.60 -8.23
C ASN A 210 -7.44 -12.59 -9.08
N PHE A 211 -6.29 -12.17 -8.52
CA PHE A 211 -5.04 -12.05 -9.27
C PHE A 211 -3.82 -12.65 -8.58
N ILE A 212 -3.91 -13.05 -7.29
CA ILE A 212 -2.77 -13.57 -6.54
C ILE A 212 -2.07 -14.75 -7.21
N LYS A 213 -2.82 -15.63 -7.90
CA LYS A 213 -2.25 -16.78 -8.63
C LYS A 213 -1.37 -16.37 -9.81
N ASN A 214 -1.42 -15.12 -10.24
CA ASN A 214 -0.64 -14.59 -11.34
C ASN A 214 0.59 -13.79 -10.90
N ILE A 215 0.74 -13.52 -9.60
CA ILE A 215 1.91 -12.85 -9.06
C ILE A 215 3.11 -13.79 -9.14
N GLN A 216 4.22 -13.30 -9.71
CA GLN A 216 5.44 -14.10 -9.89
C GLN A 216 6.40 -13.95 -8.70
N THR A 217 6.38 -12.80 -8.04
CA THR A 217 7.25 -12.50 -6.92
C THR A 217 6.78 -13.22 -5.65
N PRO A 218 7.66 -13.86 -4.87
CA PRO A 218 7.28 -14.57 -3.66
C PRO A 218 6.56 -13.66 -2.66
N LEU A 219 5.40 -14.11 -2.20
CA LEU A 219 4.56 -13.42 -1.22
C LEU A 219 4.65 -14.08 0.15
N PHE A 220 4.64 -13.27 1.19
CA PHE A 220 4.30 -13.66 2.55
C PHE A 220 3.02 -12.94 2.94
N LEU A 221 1.93 -13.68 3.19
CA LEU A 221 0.67 -13.11 3.63
C LEU A 221 0.56 -13.22 5.15
N LEU A 222 0.48 -12.07 5.82
CA LEU A 222 0.26 -11.95 7.26
C LEU A 222 -1.15 -11.38 7.46
N GLU A 223 -2.11 -12.25 7.71
CA GLU A 223 -3.52 -11.87 7.76
C GLU A 223 -4.19 -12.41 9.02
N SER A 224 -4.99 -11.57 9.67
CA SER A 224 -5.93 -12.05 10.68
C SER A 224 -7.05 -12.81 10.00
N LYS A 225 -7.47 -13.94 10.58
CA LYS A 225 -8.68 -14.66 10.12
C LYS A 225 -9.93 -13.78 10.17
N PHE A 226 -9.94 -12.80 11.08
CA PHE A 226 -11.03 -11.86 11.28
C PHE A 226 -10.46 -10.45 11.34
N ASP A 227 -10.00 -9.94 10.19
CA ASP A 227 -9.56 -8.55 10.08
C ASP A 227 -10.71 -7.57 10.44
N LEU A 228 -10.39 -6.58 11.27
CA LEU A 228 -11.40 -5.64 11.80
C LEU A 228 -12.03 -4.79 10.69
N TYR A 229 -11.25 -4.34 9.71
CA TYR A 229 -11.76 -3.50 8.63
C TYR A 229 -12.65 -4.33 7.68
N GLN A 230 -12.18 -5.53 7.33
CA GLN A 230 -12.93 -6.53 6.58
C GLN A 230 -14.27 -6.83 7.26
N VAL A 231 -14.28 -7.19 8.56
CA VAL A 231 -15.50 -7.58 9.27
C VAL A 231 -16.39 -6.39 9.59
N CYS A 232 -15.86 -5.33 10.20
CA CYS A 232 -16.72 -4.25 10.71
C CYS A 232 -17.04 -3.23 9.64
N VAL A 233 -16.06 -2.71 8.92
CA VAL A 233 -16.28 -1.57 8.01
C VAL A 233 -16.91 -2.03 6.71
N ILE A 234 -16.44 -3.16 6.19
CA ILE A 234 -16.89 -3.70 4.91
C ILE A 234 -18.15 -4.60 5.06
N HIS A 235 -18.39 -5.29 6.19
CA HIS A 235 -19.61 -6.09 6.42
C HIS A 235 -20.68 -5.41 7.30
N THR A 236 -20.72 -4.08 7.41
CA THR A 236 -21.74 -3.41 8.25
C THR A 236 -23.18 -3.71 7.82
N HIS A 237 -24.01 -4.04 8.82
CA HIS A 237 -25.47 -4.08 8.74
C HIS A 237 -26.07 -2.68 8.90
N THR A 238 -27.25 -2.46 8.30
CA THR A 238 -28.00 -1.22 8.43
C THR A 238 -28.64 -1.14 9.82
N LEU A 239 -28.44 -0.02 10.52
CA LEU A 239 -29.18 0.28 11.74
C LEU A 239 -30.63 0.62 11.37
N HIS A 240 -31.58 -0.25 11.71
CA HIS A 240 -33.01 0.08 11.65
C HIS A 240 -33.41 0.71 12.98
N LYS A 241 -33.94 1.95 12.93
CA LYS A 241 -34.59 2.59 14.07
C LYS A 241 -36.05 2.15 14.10
N ILE A 242 -36.54 1.81 15.29
CA ILE A 242 -37.97 1.66 15.58
C ILE A 242 -38.53 3.06 15.85
#